data_AF-A0A2R6CPB9-F1
#
_entry.id   AF-A0A2R6CPB9-F1
#
_cell.length_a   1.000
_cell.length_b   1.000
_cell.length_c   1.000
_cell.angle_alpha   90.00
_cell.angle_beta   90.00
_cell.angle_gamma   90.00
#
_symmetry.space_group_name_H-M   'P 1'
#
loop_
_entity.id
_entity.type
_entity.pdbx_description
1 polymer ?
#
loop_
_entity_poly.entity_id
_entity_poly.type
_entity_poly.pdbx_seq_one_letter_code
_entity_poly.pdbx_strand_id
1 'polypeptide(L)'
;MICRIGDVVRRGRVVSVKQDVDPTAVAAAVRADDTDPDAPVAVTAPSQTTVHEQVGCIHPGMGLRTRTALARAARTRGLTTPYDDQLQETRESLAALDMEDESTASYRRELAETTADIERLQEEVAAARGRLQARREQGLDTTAAAEELEDAIRRLSEAETSASAIRQQLDRTRAAARGRRDTRDRRLRLEDRVANLERRARAHLVDHLHEAFATTVPEVPVGEADTPPDGNAFETDAVTAALAIARLAVLSAPVVLDCDRFDSPVRAYEWLDAPVIYL
;
A
#
# COMPACT_ATOMS: atom_id res chain seq x y z
N MET A 1 26.68 14.06 15.41
CA MET A 1 25.78 13.03 15.95
C MET A 1 26.08 12.83 17.43
N ILE A 2 25.06 12.49 18.22
CA ILE A 2 25.17 12.04 19.61
C ILE A 2 24.59 10.63 19.67
N CYS A 3 25.31 9.68 20.26
CA CYS A 3 24.87 8.30 20.45
C CYS A 3 24.95 7.96 21.94
N ARG A 4 23.82 7.54 22.51
CA ARG A 4 23.70 7.11 23.91
C ARG A 4 23.35 5.63 23.93
N ILE A 5 24.09 4.86 24.72
CA ILE A 5 23.85 3.44 24.96
C ILE A 5 23.96 3.23 26.47
N GLY A 6 22.83 2.91 27.12
CA GLY A 6 22.70 2.97 28.57
C GLY A 6 23.10 4.36 29.10
N ASP A 7 24.07 4.37 30.02
CA ASP A 7 24.61 5.58 30.65
C ASP A 7 25.76 6.24 29.86
N VAL A 8 26.24 5.60 28.78
CA VAL A 8 27.41 6.07 28.04
C VAL A 8 26.99 6.93 26.86
N VAL A 9 27.41 8.19 26.86
CA VAL A 9 27.17 9.14 25.76
C VAL A 9 28.45 9.36 24.95
N ARG A 10 28.38 9.13 23.64
CA ARG A 10 29.45 9.36 22.68
C ARG A 10 29.04 10.45 21.69
N ARG A 11 29.98 11.30 21.28
CA ARG A 11 29.72 12.43 20.38
C ARG A 11 30.78 12.48 19.29
N GLY A 12 30.35 12.73 18.06
CA GLY A 12 31.27 12.86 16.92
C GLY A 12 30.63 12.53 15.59
N ARG A 13 31.47 12.48 14.54
CA ARG A 13 31.14 11.90 13.23
C ARG A 13 31.49 10.41 13.16
N VAL A 14 32.41 9.96 14.01
CA VAL A 14 32.80 8.57 14.17
C VAL A 14 32.56 8.18 15.63
N VAL A 15 31.71 7.19 15.85
CA VAL A 15 31.41 6.64 17.17
C VAL A 15 31.74 5.16 17.15
N SER A 16 32.58 4.70 18.07
CA SER A 16 32.85 3.27 18.26
C SER A 16 32.20 2.80 19.55
N VAL A 17 31.45 1.72 19.46
CA VAL A 17 30.77 1.04 20.55
C VAL A 17 31.45 -0.31 20.73
N LYS A 18 31.96 -0.60 21.94
CA LYS A 18 32.64 -1.87 22.25
C LYS A 18 31.76 -2.84 23.04
N GLN A 19 30.51 -2.47 23.26
CA GLN A 19 29.53 -3.27 23.99
C GLN A 19 28.79 -4.13 22.97
N ASP A 20 28.46 -5.35 23.35
CA ASP A 20 27.61 -6.25 22.55
C ASP A 20 26.20 -5.65 22.47
N VAL A 21 25.94 -4.94 21.38
CA VAL A 21 24.70 -4.22 21.12
C VAL A 21 24.21 -4.63 19.76
N ASP A 22 22.93 -4.99 19.66
CA ASP A 22 22.31 -5.36 18.40
C ASP A 22 22.41 -4.21 17.37
N PRO A 23 23.09 -4.43 16.23
CA PRO A 23 23.23 -3.42 15.18
C PRO A 23 21.88 -2.90 14.68
N THR A 24 20.87 -3.77 14.62
CA THR A 24 19.55 -3.41 14.14
C THR A 24 18.80 -2.50 15.12
N ALA A 25 19.06 -2.64 16.42
CA ALA A 25 18.54 -1.74 17.46
C ALA A 25 19.18 -0.34 17.37
N VAL A 26 20.49 -0.28 17.13
CA VAL A 26 21.19 1.01 16.88
C VAL A 26 20.65 1.67 15.62
N ALA A 27 20.48 0.90 14.53
CA ALA A 27 19.93 1.42 13.29
C ALA A 27 18.47 1.87 13.45
N ALA A 28 17.66 1.18 14.26
CA ALA A 28 16.31 1.64 14.59
C ALA A 28 16.34 2.97 15.34
N ALA A 29 17.28 3.16 16.27
CA ALA A 29 17.45 4.43 16.98
C ALA A 29 17.93 5.57 16.06
N VAL A 30 18.72 5.29 15.02
CA VAL A 30 19.07 6.27 13.97
C VAL A 30 17.85 6.69 13.16
N ARG A 31 16.90 5.74 12.95
CA ARG A 31 15.69 5.96 12.14
C ARG A 31 14.56 6.63 12.90
N ALA A 32 14.62 6.67 14.22
CA ALA A 32 13.60 7.28 15.05
C ALA A 32 13.67 8.81 14.90
N ASP A 33 12.55 9.42 14.51
CA ASP A 33 12.45 10.89 14.40
C ASP A 33 12.45 11.56 15.78
N ASP A 34 11.97 10.85 16.81
CA ASP A 34 11.99 11.29 18.21
C ASP A 34 12.92 10.42 19.06
N THR A 35 13.76 11.09 19.86
CA THR A 35 14.62 10.42 20.83
C THR A 35 13.84 10.17 22.12
N ASP A 36 13.47 8.91 22.36
CA ASP A 36 12.96 8.48 23.67
C ASP A 36 14.10 8.56 24.72
N PRO A 37 13.99 9.42 25.75
CA PRO A 37 15.02 9.56 26.78
C PRO A 37 15.20 8.29 27.62
N ASP A 38 14.20 7.41 27.69
CA ASP A 38 14.23 6.18 28.47
C ASP A 38 14.63 4.96 27.64
N ALA A 39 14.79 5.11 26.31
CA ALA A 39 15.25 4.03 25.45
C ALA A 39 16.67 3.58 25.82
N PRO A 40 16.99 2.27 25.71
CA PRO A 40 18.33 1.75 25.98
C PRO A 40 19.38 2.25 24.97
N VAL A 41 18.94 2.57 23.75
CA VAL A 41 19.76 3.15 22.68
C VAL A 41 19.06 4.37 22.11
N ALA A 42 19.78 5.48 22.01
CA ALA A 42 19.27 6.74 21.48
C ALA A 42 20.32 7.39 20.57
N VAL A 43 19.92 7.83 19.37
CA VAL A 43 20.81 8.51 18.43
C VAL A 43 20.19 9.81 17.96
N THR A 44 20.90 10.91 18.14
CA THR A 44 20.54 12.23 17.60
C THR A 44 21.44 12.56 16.42
N ALA A 45 20.85 12.63 15.22
CA ALA A 45 21.55 12.85 13.96
C ALA A 45 20.63 13.54 12.92
N PRO A 46 21.17 14.02 11.78
CA PRO A 46 20.34 14.49 10.67
C PRO A 46 19.37 13.41 10.19
N SER A 47 18.27 13.85 9.57
CA SER A 47 17.28 12.95 9.00
C SER A 47 17.91 12.01 7.97
N GLN A 48 17.48 10.76 8.01
CA GLN A 48 17.82 9.74 7.02
C GLN A 48 17.22 10.05 5.64
N THR A 49 17.89 9.56 4.61
CA THR A 49 17.34 9.48 3.24
C THR A 49 16.80 8.06 2.98
N THR A 50 16.03 7.89 1.91
CA THR A 50 15.41 6.59 1.57
C THR A 50 16.43 5.46 1.37
N VAL A 51 17.69 5.76 1.05
CA VAL A 51 18.73 4.71 0.90
C VAL A 51 19.11 4.06 2.24
N HIS A 52 18.93 4.75 3.38
CA HIS A 52 19.27 4.21 4.71
C HIS A 52 18.43 2.99 5.10
N GLU A 53 17.23 2.82 4.54
CA GLU A 53 16.45 1.58 4.72
C GLU A 53 17.21 0.34 4.24
N GLN A 54 18.12 0.51 3.27
CA GLN A 54 18.86 -0.59 2.64
C GLN A 54 20.32 -0.67 3.10
N VAL A 55 20.96 0.48 3.35
CA VAL A 55 22.42 0.53 3.67
C VAL A 55 22.73 1.27 4.98
N GLY A 56 21.70 1.66 5.76
CA GLY A 56 21.90 2.35 7.03
C GLY A 56 22.39 1.45 8.16
N CYS A 57 22.30 0.13 7.99
CA CYS A 57 22.85 -0.88 8.88
C CYS A 57 23.52 -1.95 8.03
N ILE A 58 24.84 -2.08 8.13
CA ILE A 58 25.62 -3.04 7.36
C ILE A 58 26.22 -4.04 8.34
N HIS A 59 25.78 -5.29 8.22
CA HIS A 59 26.19 -6.39 9.09
C HIS A 59 26.17 -7.74 8.35
N PRO A 60 26.96 -8.74 8.78
CA PRO A 60 26.85 -10.11 8.32
C PRO A 60 25.43 -10.64 8.47
N GLY A 61 24.89 -11.24 7.41
CA GLY A 61 23.52 -11.75 7.39
C GLY A 61 22.44 -10.74 6.99
N MET A 62 22.79 -9.50 6.65
CA MET A 62 21.84 -8.56 6.06
C MET A 62 21.34 -9.04 4.69
N GLY A 63 20.07 -8.80 4.40
CA GLY A 63 19.50 -9.00 3.06
C GLY A 63 19.55 -7.71 2.26
N LEU A 64 20.10 -7.73 1.05
CA LEU A 64 20.18 -6.56 0.19
C LEU A 64 19.52 -6.79 -1.17
N ARG A 65 18.64 -5.87 -1.57
CA ARG A 65 18.14 -5.78 -2.95
C ARG A 65 19.00 -4.78 -3.72
N THR A 66 20.18 -5.20 -4.18
CA THR A 66 21.24 -4.36 -4.78
C THR A 66 20.71 -3.33 -5.77
N ARG A 67 19.91 -3.75 -6.76
CA ARG A 67 19.33 -2.85 -7.77
C ARG A 67 18.39 -1.79 -7.17
N THR A 68 17.60 -2.16 -6.17
CA THR A 68 16.70 -1.21 -5.48
C THR A 68 17.50 -0.21 -4.64
N ALA A 69 18.50 -0.69 -3.92
CA ALA A 69 19.37 0.15 -3.11
C ALA A 69 20.19 1.13 -3.98
N LEU A 70 20.72 0.67 -5.12
CA LEU A 70 21.45 1.51 -6.07
C LEU A 70 20.55 2.58 -6.69
N ALA A 71 19.31 2.24 -7.07
CA ALA A 71 18.35 3.24 -7.55
C ALA A 71 18.01 4.30 -6.48
N ARG A 72 17.93 3.91 -5.21
CA ARG A 72 17.74 4.87 -4.10
C ARG A 72 18.98 5.74 -3.90
N ALA A 73 20.19 5.18 -4.01
CA ALA A 73 21.42 5.96 -3.99
C ALA A 73 21.44 7.00 -5.11
N ALA A 74 21.02 6.64 -6.33
CA ALA A 74 20.87 7.59 -7.43
C ALA A 74 19.97 8.78 -7.07
N ARG A 75 18.83 8.54 -6.40
CA ARG A 75 17.93 9.61 -5.94
C ARG A 75 18.57 10.55 -4.94
N THR A 76 19.41 10.05 -4.02
CA THR A 76 20.13 10.91 -3.08
C THR A 76 21.09 11.88 -3.77
N ARG A 77 21.54 11.54 -4.99
CA ARG A 77 22.36 12.42 -5.86
C ARG A 77 21.52 13.38 -6.71
N GLY A 78 20.21 13.41 -6.53
CA GLY A 78 19.30 14.26 -7.30
C GLY A 78 18.96 13.72 -8.70
N LEU A 79 19.28 12.47 -9.02
CA LEU A 79 18.93 11.88 -10.31
C LEU A 79 17.41 11.70 -10.42
N THR A 80 16.87 12.13 -11.56
CA THR A 80 15.47 11.97 -11.94
C THR A 80 15.33 10.98 -13.08
N THR A 81 14.10 10.60 -13.40
CA THR A 81 13.81 9.71 -14.53
C THR A 81 12.76 10.35 -15.43
N PRO A 82 12.73 10.00 -16.73
CA PRO A 82 11.68 10.48 -17.64
C PRO A 82 10.27 9.95 -17.26
N TYR A 83 10.18 9.06 -16.28
CA TYR A 83 8.93 8.47 -15.81
C TYR A 83 8.37 9.16 -14.57
N ASP A 84 9.10 10.10 -13.96
CA ASP A 84 8.75 10.68 -12.65
C ASP A 84 7.42 11.45 -12.71
N ASP A 85 7.26 12.33 -13.70
CA ASP A 85 6.04 13.12 -13.88
C ASP A 85 4.83 12.22 -14.12
N GLN A 86 4.99 11.22 -14.99
CA GLN A 86 3.91 10.27 -15.31
C GLN A 86 3.54 9.40 -14.09
N LEU A 87 4.51 9.07 -13.26
CA LEU A 87 4.33 8.28 -12.05
C LEU A 87 3.62 9.11 -10.96
N GLN A 88 3.92 10.41 -10.86
CA GLN A 88 3.17 11.34 -10.02
C GLN A 88 1.72 11.45 -10.49
N GLU A 89 1.48 11.74 -11.77
CA GLU A 89 0.14 11.87 -12.35
C GLU A 89 -0.71 10.60 -12.14
N THR A 90 -0.10 9.42 -12.33
CA THR A 90 -0.79 8.14 -12.15
C THR A 90 -1.16 7.90 -10.68
N ARG A 91 -0.31 8.30 -9.73
CA ARG A 91 -0.59 8.19 -8.28
C ARG A 91 -1.68 9.16 -7.84
N GLU A 92 -1.68 10.39 -8.35
CA GLU A 92 -2.75 11.37 -8.10
C GLU A 92 -4.09 10.85 -8.64
N SER A 93 -4.08 10.29 -9.85
CA SER A 93 -5.26 9.64 -10.45
C SER A 93 -5.77 8.46 -9.61
N LEU A 94 -4.86 7.70 -9.00
CA LEU A 94 -5.20 6.58 -8.11
C LEU A 94 -5.80 7.07 -6.79
N ALA A 95 -5.22 8.12 -6.20
CA ALA A 95 -5.70 8.70 -4.94
C ALA A 95 -7.09 9.34 -5.07
N ALA A 96 -7.46 9.80 -6.26
CA ALA A 96 -8.76 10.40 -6.53
C ALA A 96 -9.93 9.38 -6.63
N LEU A 97 -9.65 8.06 -6.60
CA LEU A 97 -10.69 7.04 -6.68
C LEU A 97 -11.21 6.67 -5.27
N ASP A 98 -12.45 7.05 -4.96
CA ASP A 98 -13.17 6.70 -3.73
C ASP A 98 -14.13 5.49 -3.94
N MET A 99 -14.41 4.71 -2.89
CA MET A 99 -15.27 3.51 -2.96
C MET A 99 -16.14 3.31 -1.70
N GLU A 100 -17.46 3.35 -1.86
CA GLU A 100 -18.46 2.92 -0.86
C GLU A 100 -19.17 1.61 -1.31
N ASP A 101 -19.67 0.77 -0.38
CA ASP A 101 -20.31 -0.52 -0.71
C ASP A 101 -21.75 -0.66 -0.17
N GLU A 102 -22.65 -1.14 -1.04
CA GLU A 102 -24.03 -1.52 -0.69
C GLU A 102 -24.49 -2.74 -1.53
N SER A 103 -25.18 -3.69 -0.89
CA SER A 103 -25.59 -4.98 -1.49
C SER A 103 -26.94 -4.96 -2.19
N THR A 104 -27.05 -5.66 -3.34
CA THR A 104 -28.30 -5.83 -4.12
C THR A 104 -29.16 -7.01 -3.66
N ALA A 105 -28.69 -7.82 -2.70
CA ALA A 105 -29.34 -9.09 -2.37
C ALA A 105 -30.70 -8.89 -1.67
N SER A 106 -30.79 -7.90 -0.77
CA SER A 106 -32.02 -7.60 -0.02
C SER A 106 -33.16 -7.16 -0.95
N TYR A 107 -32.89 -6.18 -1.81
CA TYR A 107 -33.89 -5.64 -2.74
C TYR A 107 -34.45 -6.69 -3.72
N ARG A 108 -33.63 -7.69 -4.10
CA ARG A 108 -34.10 -8.78 -4.97
C ARG A 108 -35.10 -9.69 -4.27
N ARG A 109 -34.84 -10.02 -3.01
CA ARG A 109 -35.72 -10.88 -2.21
C ARG A 109 -37.05 -10.18 -1.95
N GLU A 110 -36.99 -8.94 -1.50
CA GLU A 110 -38.15 -8.10 -1.22
C GLU A 110 -39.04 -7.90 -2.46
N LEU A 111 -38.44 -7.72 -3.64
CA LEU A 111 -39.19 -7.62 -4.89
C LEU A 111 -39.92 -8.92 -5.25
N ALA A 112 -39.29 -10.08 -5.03
CA ALA A 112 -39.88 -11.37 -5.32
C ALA A 112 -41.08 -11.64 -4.40
N GLU A 113 -40.93 -11.36 -3.10
CA GLU A 113 -42.01 -11.47 -2.10
C GLU A 113 -43.18 -10.55 -2.48
N THR A 114 -42.91 -9.27 -2.77
CA THR A 114 -43.96 -8.31 -3.14
C THR A 114 -44.66 -8.69 -4.45
N THR A 115 -43.95 -9.27 -5.41
CA THR A 115 -44.56 -9.71 -6.67
C THR A 115 -45.50 -10.91 -6.46
N ALA A 116 -45.11 -11.86 -5.59
CA ALA A 116 -45.98 -12.97 -5.21
C ALA A 116 -47.23 -12.50 -4.44
N ASP A 117 -47.11 -11.45 -3.61
CA ASP A 117 -48.24 -10.82 -2.94
C ASP A 117 -49.20 -10.14 -3.93
N ILE A 118 -48.68 -9.47 -4.97
CA ILE A 118 -49.48 -8.88 -6.05
C ILE A 118 -50.30 -9.96 -6.77
N GLU A 119 -49.69 -11.09 -7.13
CA GLU A 119 -50.40 -12.20 -7.79
C GLU A 119 -51.58 -12.69 -6.94
N ARG A 120 -51.37 -12.88 -5.63
CA ARG A 120 -52.42 -13.26 -4.68
C ARG A 120 -53.54 -12.21 -4.60
N LEU A 121 -53.18 -10.93 -4.55
CA LEU A 121 -54.15 -9.84 -4.48
C LEU A 121 -54.98 -9.70 -5.78
N GLN A 122 -54.40 -10.01 -6.94
CA GLN A 122 -55.13 -10.07 -8.21
C GLN A 122 -56.19 -11.18 -8.20
N GLU A 123 -55.86 -12.35 -7.65
CA GLU A 123 -56.81 -13.45 -7.45
C GLU A 123 -57.95 -13.03 -6.49
N GLU A 124 -57.62 -12.37 -5.39
CA GLU A 124 -58.61 -11.84 -4.43
C GLU A 124 -59.57 -10.83 -5.08
N VAL A 125 -59.05 -9.89 -5.89
CA VAL A 125 -59.87 -8.94 -6.64
C VAL A 125 -60.79 -9.66 -7.63
N ALA A 126 -60.28 -10.65 -8.37
CA ALA A 126 -61.09 -11.44 -9.30
C ALA A 126 -62.22 -12.19 -8.57
N ALA A 127 -61.92 -12.80 -7.43
CA ALA A 127 -62.90 -13.48 -6.60
C ALA A 127 -63.95 -12.51 -6.03
N ALA A 128 -63.55 -11.34 -5.54
CA ALA A 128 -64.45 -10.30 -5.03
C ALA A 128 -65.38 -9.75 -6.14
N ARG A 129 -64.85 -9.51 -7.35
CA ARG A 129 -65.66 -9.17 -8.54
C ARG A 129 -66.69 -10.24 -8.84
N GLY A 130 -66.29 -11.51 -8.82
CA GLY A 130 -67.18 -12.64 -9.05
C GLY A 130 -68.32 -12.70 -8.02
N ARG A 131 -68.01 -12.52 -6.72
CA ARG A 131 -69.01 -12.48 -5.64
C ARG A 131 -70.00 -11.33 -5.81
N LEU A 132 -69.51 -10.13 -6.12
CA LEU A 132 -70.34 -8.95 -6.36
C LEU A 132 -71.29 -9.15 -7.55
N GLN A 133 -70.79 -9.73 -8.64
CA GLN A 133 -71.58 -10.02 -9.83
C GLN A 133 -72.69 -11.05 -9.54
N ALA A 134 -72.37 -12.15 -8.87
CA ALA A 134 -73.34 -13.17 -8.51
C ALA A 134 -74.48 -12.62 -7.62
N ARG A 135 -74.16 -11.73 -6.66
CA ARG A 135 -75.18 -11.06 -5.83
C ARG A 135 -76.09 -10.14 -6.64
N ARG A 136 -75.54 -9.39 -7.59
CA ARG A 136 -76.34 -8.55 -8.51
C ARG A 136 -77.30 -9.37 -9.35
N GLU A 137 -76.84 -10.48 -9.90
CA GLU A 137 -77.65 -11.37 -10.74
C GLU A 137 -78.82 -12.01 -9.96
N GLN A 138 -78.61 -12.28 -8.66
CA GLN A 138 -79.62 -12.84 -7.78
C GLN A 138 -80.52 -11.77 -7.12
N GLY A 139 -80.31 -10.48 -7.38
CA GLY A 139 -81.07 -9.38 -6.77
C GLY A 139 -80.85 -9.23 -5.26
N LEU A 140 -79.71 -9.70 -4.75
CA LEU A 140 -79.34 -9.62 -3.33
C LEU A 140 -78.66 -8.28 -3.00
N ASP A 141 -78.57 -7.94 -1.71
CA ASP A 141 -77.79 -6.77 -1.25
C ASP A 141 -76.32 -6.90 -1.67
N THR A 142 -75.78 -5.83 -2.25
CA THR A 142 -74.43 -5.79 -2.83
C THR A 142 -73.43 -5.01 -1.99
N THR A 143 -73.88 -4.31 -0.94
CA THR A 143 -73.08 -3.33 -0.19
C THR A 143 -71.79 -3.95 0.34
N ALA A 144 -71.88 -5.05 1.09
CA ALA A 144 -70.70 -5.74 1.63
C ALA A 144 -69.77 -6.32 0.54
N ALA A 145 -70.31 -6.80 -0.59
CA ALA A 145 -69.48 -7.31 -1.69
C ALA A 145 -68.76 -6.18 -2.45
N ALA A 146 -69.36 -4.98 -2.50
CA ALA A 146 -68.74 -3.80 -3.07
C ALA A 146 -67.59 -3.31 -2.19
N GLU A 147 -67.79 -3.26 -0.87
CA GLU A 147 -66.74 -2.91 0.11
C GLU A 147 -65.56 -3.90 0.05
N GLU A 148 -65.83 -5.21 0.00
CA GLU A 148 -64.78 -6.23 -0.16
C GLU A 148 -63.95 -6.03 -1.44
N LEU A 149 -64.61 -5.67 -2.54
CA LEU A 149 -63.93 -5.41 -3.81
C LEU A 149 -63.08 -4.14 -3.73
N GLU A 150 -63.61 -3.07 -3.15
CA GLU A 150 -62.88 -1.81 -2.99
C GLU A 150 -61.64 -1.99 -2.11
N ASP A 151 -61.76 -2.75 -1.01
CA ASP A 151 -60.64 -3.10 -0.14
C ASP A 151 -59.56 -3.92 -0.86
N ALA A 152 -59.96 -4.94 -1.64
CA ALA A 152 -59.04 -5.76 -2.41
C ALA A 152 -58.30 -4.95 -3.48
N ILE A 153 -59.01 -4.04 -4.18
CA ILE A 153 -58.40 -3.13 -5.16
C ILE A 153 -57.37 -2.21 -4.50
N ARG A 154 -57.72 -1.64 -3.33
CA ARG A 154 -56.81 -0.76 -2.59
C ARG A 154 -55.53 -1.48 -2.17
N ARG A 155 -55.65 -2.68 -1.59
CA ARG A 155 -54.49 -3.50 -1.20
C ARG A 155 -53.61 -3.86 -2.42
N LEU A 156 -54.22 -4.19 -3.55
CA LEU A 156 -53.49 -4.44 -4.80
C LEU A 156 -52.71 -3.20 -5.26
N SER A 157 -53.34 -2.02 -5.28
CA SER A 157 -52.67 -0.77 -5.67
C SER A 157 -51.51 -0.39 -4.74
N GLU A 158 -51.65 -0.59 -3.43
CA GLU A 158 -50.57 -0.39 -2.45
C GLU A 158 -49.38 -1.33 -2.71
N ALA A 159 -49.64 -2.61 -2.99
CA ALA A 159 -48.61 -3.60 -3.31
C ALA A 159 -47.90 -3.29 -4.65
N GLU A 160 -48.65 -2.92 -5.69
CA GLU A 160 -48.10 -2.52 -6.99
C GLU A 160 -47.19 -1.28 -6.89
N THR A 161 -47.57 -0.33 -6.05
CA THR A 161 -46.76 0.86 -5.74
C THR A 161 -45.47 0.47 -5.04
N SER A 162 -45.56 -0.40 -4.03
CA SER A 162 -44.40 -0.90 -3.27
C SER A 162 -43.42 -1.65 -4.18
N ALA A 163 -43.91 -2.57 -5.02
CA ALA A 163 -43.08 -3.29 -5.97
C ALA A 163 -42.37 -2.33 -6.95
N SER A 164 -43.05 -1.27 -7.39
CA SER A 164 -42.45 -0.26 -8.27
C SER A 164 -41.32 0.50 -7.59
N ALA A 165 -41.47 0.85 -6.30
CA ALA A 165 -40.41 1.48 -5.51
C ALA A 165 -39.20 0.55 -5.33
N ILE A 166 -39.44 -0.72 -4.98
CA ILE A 166 -38.36 -1.72 -4.81
C ILE A 166 -37.61 -1.95 -6.12
N ARG A 167 -38.31 -2.04 -7.26
CA ARG A 167 -37.67 -2.14 -8.60
C ARG A 167 -36.74 -0.96 -8.87
N GLN A 168 -37.22 0.27 -8.66
CA GLN A 168 -36.40 1.46 -8.84
C GLN A 168 -35.13 1.43 -7.97
N GLN A 169 -35.26 1.01 -6.71
CA GLN A 169 -34.13 0.93 -5.80
C GLN A 169 -33.14 -0.17 -6.19
N LEU A 170 -33.64 -1.33 -6.64
CA LEU A 170 -32.81 -2.40 -7.18
C LEU A 170 -32.02 -1.94 -8.42
N ASP A 171 -32.65 -1.21 -9.33
CA ASP A 171 -31.99 -0.70 -10.54
C ASP A 171 -30.92 0.35 -10.23
N ARG A 172 -31.18 1.27 -9.29
CA ARG A 172 -30.15 2.21 -8.77
C ARG A 172 -28.97 1.45 -8.18
N THR A 173 -29.24 0.47 -7.31
CA THR A 173 -28.19 -0.32 -6.64
C THR A 173 -27.39 -1.14 -7.67
N ARG A 174 -28.04 -1.68 -8.70
CA ARG A 174 -27.36 -2.38 -9.82
C ARG A 174 -26.48 -1.45 -10.63
N ALA A 175 -26.96 -0.24 -10.96
CA ALA A 175 -26.17 0.76 -11.67
C ALA A 175 -24.94 1.17 -10.84
N ALA A 176 -25.12 1.43 -9.55
CA ALA A 176 -24.03 1.70 -8.62
C ALA A 176 -23.02 0.54 -8.58
N ALA A 177 -23.50 -0.71 -8.48
CA ALA A 177 -22.63 -1.89 -8.49
C ALA A 177 -21.82 -2.05 -9.80
N ARG A 178 -22.37 -1.67 -10.96
CA ARG A 178 -21.62 -1.62 -12.22
C ARG A 178 -20.55 -0.53 -12.17
N GLY A 179 -20.92 0.69 -11.80
CA GLY A 179 -19.97 1.80 -11.66
C GLY A 179 -18.82 1.49 -10.68
N ARG A 180 -19.09 0.75 -9.60
CA ARG A 180 -18.05 0.26 -8.68
C ARG A 180 -17.11 -0.75 -9.32
N ARG A 181 -17.62 -1.69 -10.12
CA ARG A 181 -16.75 -2.61 -10.87
C ARG A 181 -15.86 -1.84 -11.84
N ASP A 182 -16.42 -0.89 -12.58
CA ASP A 182 -15.64 -0.07 -13.51
C ASP A 182 -14.56 0.75 -12.78
N THR A 183 -14.90 1.29 -11.60
CA THR A 183 -13.96 2.00 -10.73
C THR A 183 -12.85 1.09 -10.22
N ARG A 184 -13.19 -0.13 -9.78
CA ARG A 184 -12.22 -1.15 -9.34
C ARG A 184 -11.29 -1.58 -10.48
N ASP A 185 -11.84 -1.82 -11.66
CA ASP A 185 -11.06 -2.17 -12.86
C ASP A 185 -10.12 -1.03 -13.24
N ARG A 186 -10.59 0.22 -13.17
CA ARG A 186 -9.76 1.40 -13.38
C ARG A 186 -8.65 1.50 -12.33
N ARG A 187 -8.96 1.26 -11.05
CA ARG A 187 -8.00 1.26 -9.96
C ARG A 187 -6.88 0.23 -10.20
N LEU A 188 -7.24 -1.03 -10.50
CA LEU A 188 -6.29 -2.10 -10.78
C LEU A 188 -5.35 -1.74 -11.95
N ARG A 189 -5.91 -1.19 -13.04
CA ARG A 189 -5.10 -0.73 -14.18
C ARG A 189 -4.12 0.39 -13.80
N LEU A 190 -4.52 1.32 -12.93
CA LEU A 190 -3.65 2.38 -12.44
C LEU A 190 -2.56 1.84 -11.51
N GLU A 191 -2.89 0.92 -10.59
CA GLU A 191 -1.93 0.24 -9.71
C GLU A 191 -0.86 -0.51 -10.54
N ASP A 192 -1.29 -1.28 -11.54
CA ASP A 192 -0.39 -1.97 -12.47
C ASP A 192 0.50 -0.97 -13.24
N ARG A 193 -0.07 0.15 -13.68
CA ARG A 193 0.68 1.20 -14.36
C ARG A 193 1.73 1.82 -13.45
N VAL A 194 1.40 2.14 -12.18
CA VAL A 194 2.36 2.63 -11.18
C VAL A 194 3.49 1.62 -11.00
N ALA A 195 3.18 0.34 -10.79
CA ALA A 195 4.19 -0.70 -10.62
C ALA A 195 5.10 -0.84 -11.85
N ASN A 196 4.56 -0.70 -13.07
CA ASN A 196 5.34 -0.71 -14.30
C ASN A 196 6.26 0.51 -14.42
N LEU A 197 5.76 1.71 -14.11
CA LEU A 197 6.55 2.94 -14.14
C LEU A 197 7.67 2.92 -13.09
N GLU A 198 7.39 2.45 -11.89
CA GLU A 198 8.40 2.27 -10.83
C GLU A 198 9.52 1.31 -11.26
N ARG A 199 9.16 0.20 -11.91
CA ARG A 199 10.14 -0.75 -12.46
C ARG A 199 11.04 -0.09 -13.51
N ARG A 200 10.46 0.68 -14.44
CA ARG A 200 11.21 1.41 -15.48
C ARG A 200 12.08 2.51 -14.91
N ALA A 201 11.57 3.30 -13.97
CA ALA A 201 12.33 4.32 -13.25
C ALA A 201 13.52 3.72 -12.50
N ARG A 202 13.31 2.60 -11.80
CA ARG A 202 14.38 1.88 -11.11
C ARG A 202 15.44 1.38 -12.07
N ALA A 203 15.04 0.75 -13.18
CA ALA A 203 15.98 0.27 -14.20
C ALA A 203 16.82 1.42 -14.75
N HIS A 204 16.18 2.54 -15.10
CA HIS A 204 16.87 3.74 -15.61
C HIS A 204 17.92 4.28 -14.63
N LEU A 205 17.59 4.35 -13.34
CA LEU A 205 18.53 4.83 -12.31
C LEU A 205 19.70 3.85 -12.09
N VAL A 206 19.41 2.55 -12.13
CA VAL A 206 20.44 1.49 -12.03
C VAL A 206 21.38 1.57 -13.21
N ASP A 207 20.85 1.68 -14.42
CA ASP A 207 21.66 1.79 -15.64
C ASP A 207 22.59 3.02 -15.58
N HIS A 208 22.08 4.14 -15.05
CA HIS A 208 22.88 5.37 -14.90
C HIS A 208 24.06 5.22 -13.91
N LEU A 209 23.91 4.42 -12.85
CA LEU A 209 24.97 4.17 -11.87
C LEU A 209 25.72 2.85 -12.10
N HIS A 210 25.39 2.09 -13.14
CA HIS A 210 25.93 0.75 -13.37
C HIS A 210 27.45 0.76 -13.41
N GLU A 211 28.04 1.63 -14.23
CA GLU A 211 29.49 1.73 -14.39
C GLU A 211 30.18 2.18 -13.09
N ALA A 212 29.68 3.24 -12.46
CA ALA A 212 30.23 3.72 -11.18
C ALA A 212 30.18 2.64 -10.09
N PHE A 213 29.09 1.88 -10.02
CA PHE A 213 28.96 0.75 -9.10
C PHE A 213 29.97 -0.36 -9.42
N ALA A 214 30.09 -0.74 -10.70
CA ALA A 214 31.04 -1.76 -11.12
C ALA A 214 32.50 -1.38 -10.85
N THR A 215 32.84 -0.09 -10.93
CA THR A 215 34.18 0.43 -10.56
C THR A 215 34.38 0.48 -9.05
N THR A 216 33.34 0.78 -8.27
CA THR A 216 33.46 0.91 -6.80
C THR A 216 33.56 -0.43 -6.10
N VAL A 217 32.89 -1.48 -6.59
CA VAL A 217 32.88 -2.80 -5.92
C VAL A 217 34.28 -3.37 -5.69
N PRO A 218 35.22 -3.38 -6.67
CA PRO A 218 36.60 -3.82 -6.45
C PRO A 218 37.41 -2.96 -5.46
N GLU A 219 37.01 -1.72 -5.21
CA GLU A 219 37.67 -0.81 -4.27
C GLU A 219 37.20 -0.99 -2.81
N VAL A 220 36.12 -1.76 -2.61
CA VAL A 220 35.63 -2.06 -1.26
C VAL A 220 36.70 -2.88 -0.53
N PRO A 221 37.13 -2.47 0.68
CA PRO A 221 38.03 -3.28 1.49
C PRO A 221 37.44 -4.67 1.72
N VAL A 222 38.07 -5.70 1.12
CA VAL A 222 37.58 -7.07 1.17
C VAL A 222 38.17 -7.78 2.39
N GLY A 223 37.34 -8.54 3.11
CA GLY A 223 37.84 -9.57 4.03
C GLY A 223 38.30 -10.81 3.24
N GLU A 224 39.11 -11.67 3.84
CA GLU A 224 39.87 -12.75 3.19
C GLU A 224 39.07 -13.77 2.34
N ALA A 225 37.73 -13.74 2.33
CA ALA A 225 36.88 -14.79 1.76
C ALA A 225 36.07 -14.44 0.47
N ASP A 226 35.99 -13.19 0.02
CA ASP A 226 34.88 -12.78 -0.88
C ASP A 226 35.32 -12.08 -2.18
N THR A 227 36.07 -12.77 -3.03
CA THR A 227 36.27 -12.29 -4.43
C THR A 227 35.04 -12.67 -5.27
N PRO A 228 34.44 -11.74 -6.07
CA PRO A 228 33.25 -12.03 -6.87
C PRO A 228 33.49 -13.18 -7.86
N PRO A 229 32.57 -14.15 -8.00
CA PRO A 229 32.83 -15.37 -8.76
C PRO A 229 33.16 -15.17 -10.25
N ASP A 230 32.64 -14.14 -10.91
CA ASP A 230 32.73 -14.02 -12.37
C ASP A 230 32.90 -12.56 -12.88
N GLY A 231 33.33 -11.63 -12.02
CA GLY A 231 33.51 -10.22 -12.37
C GLY A 231 32.18 -9.44 -12.54
N ASN A 232 31.03 -10.06 -12.31
CA ASN A 232 29.74 -9.36 -12.24
C ASN A 232 29.60 -8.64 -10.89
N ALA A 233 29.68 -7.31 -10.90
CA ALA A 233 29.55 -6.49 -9.69
C ALA A 233 28.23 -6.68 -8.93
N PHE A 234 27.16 -7.18 -9.59
CA PHE A 234 25.86 -7.43 -8.96
C PHE A 234 25.76 -8.79 -8.24
N GLU A 235 26.75 -9.67 -8.39
CA GLU A 235 26.80 -11.00 -7.78
C GLU A 235 27.75 -11.05 -6.57
N THR A 236 28.22 -9.90 -6.10
CA THR A 236 28.99 -9.79 -4.86
C THR A 236 28.11 -9.98 -3.61
N ASP A 237 28.73 -10.23 -2.46
CA ASP A 237 28.02 -10.40 -1.20
C ASP A 237 27.29 -9.11 -0.77
N ALA A 238 26.29 -9.26 0.09
CA ALA A 238 25.44 -8.14 0.50
C ALA A 238 26.19 -7.03 1.23
N VAL A 239 27.24 -7.34 2.00
CA VAL A 239 28.04 -6.35 2.73
C VAL A 239 28.86 -5.53 1.74
N THR A 240 29.56 -6.19 0.82
CA THR A 240 30.35 -5.51 -0.22
C THR A 240 29.48 -4.63 -1.11
N ALA A 241 28.34 -5.14 -1.57
CA ALA A 241 27.37 -4.36 -2.34
C ALA A 241 26.81 -3.18 -1.54
N ALA A 242 26.49 -3.36 -0.26
CA ALA A 242 25.97 -2.29 0.59
C ALA A 242 27.00 -1.17 0.80
N LEU A 243 28.27 -1.52 1.04
CA LEU A 243 29.37 -0.56 1.17
C LEU A 243 29.57 0.24 -0.11
N ALA A 244 29.65 -0.43 -1.27
CA ALA A 244 29.78 0.25 -2.56
C ALA A 244 28.60 1.20 -2.84
N ILE A 245 27.36 0.79 -2.51
CA ILE A 245 26.18 1.65 -2.66
C ILE A 245 26.22 2.82 -1.68
N ALA A 246 26.62 2.59 -0.43
CA ALA A 246 26.74 3.63 0.59
C ALA A 246 27.77 4.69 0.18
N ARG A 247 28.89 4.27 -0.44
CA ARG A 247 29.90 5.18 -1.03
C ARG A 247 29.35 6.05 -2.15
N LEU A 248 28.48 5.51 -2.99
CA LEU A 248 27.89 6.24 -4.12
C LEU A 248 26.75 7.19 -3.70
N ALA A 249 26.11 6.91 -2.57
CA ALA A 249 24.99 7.67 -2.05
C ALA A 249 25.43 8.97 -1.34
N VAL A 250 24.49 9.92 -1.22
CA VAL A 250 24.62 11.08 -0.34
C VAL A 250 23.95 10.75 0.98
N LEU A 251 24.74 10.52 2.03
CA LEU A 251 24.29 10.08 3.35
C LEU A 251 24.50 11.18 4.40
N SER A 252 23.41 11.67 4.98
CA SER A 252 23.41 12.70 6.03
C SER A 252 23.32 12.10 7.44
N ALA A 253 22.57 11.02 7.58
CA ALA A 253 22.45 10.26 8.81
C ALA A 253 23.64 9.28 8.95
N PRO A 254 23.96 8.82 10.17
CA PRO A 254 25.02 7.84 10.38
C PRO A 254 24.68 6.48 9.77
N VAL A 255 25.73 5.79 9.33
CA VAL A 255 25.67 4.37 8.95
C VAL A 255 26.16 3.53 10.13
N VAL A 256 25.37 2.53 10.52
CA VAL A 256 25.77 1.53 11.50
C VAL A 256 26.56 0.44 10.79
N LEU A 257 27.79 0.21 11.21
CA LEU A 257 28.67 -0.83 10.69
C LEU A 257 28.96 -1.83 11.79
N ASP A 258 28.60 -3.09 11.54
CA ASP A 258 28.98 -4.26 12.32
C ASP A 258 29.63 -5.24 11.34
N CYS A 259 30.80 -4.87 10.79
CA CYS A 259 31.48 -5.69 9.80
C CYS A 259 32.99 -5.51 9.85
N ASP A 260 33.74 -6.61 9.70
CA ASP A 260 35.20 -6.63 9.75
C ASP A 260 35.82 -6.30 8.37
N ARG A 261 35.39 -5.19 7.76
CA ARG A 261 35.93 -4.73 6.47
C ARG A 261 36.96 -3.59 6.63
N PHE A 262 36.95 -2.86 7.74
CA PHE A 262 37.84 -1.72 7.94
C PHE A 262 38.75 -1.91 9.15
N ASP A 263 40.03 -1.59 9.01
CA ASP A 263 41.01 -1.67 10.11
C ASP A 263 40.74 -0.69 11.27
N SER A 264 39.91 0.33 11.01
CA SER A 264 39.45 1.25 12.05
C SER A 264 38.15 1.96 11.69
N PRO A 265 37.38 2.43 12.69
CA PRO A 265 36.19 3.26 12.49
C PRO A 265 36.46 4.55 11.69
N VAL A 266 37.67 5.11 11.80
CA VAL A 266 38.07 6.32 11.07
C VAL A 266 38.26 6.02 9.58
N ARG A 267 38.83 4.86 9.23
CA ARG A 267 38.94 4.42 7.84
C ARG A 267 37.57 4.22 7.19
N ALA A 268 36.63 3.64 7.93
CA ALA A 268 35.25 3.50 7.47
C ALA A 268 34.61 4.85 7.16
N TYR A 269 34.82 5.85 8.03
CA TYR A 269 34.34 7.21 7.84
C TYR A 269 34.97 7.88 6.62
N GLU A 270 36.30 7.80 6.46
CA GLU A 270 37.02 8.37 5.33
C GLU A 270 36.58 7.76 4.01
N TRP A 271 36.40 6.44 4.00
CA TRP A 271 35.96 5.72 2.81
C TRP A 271 34.50 6.01 2.49
N LEU A 272 33.57 5.94 3.44
CA LEU A 272 32.14 6.21 3.19
C LEU A 272 31.84 7.69 2.95
N ASP A 273 32.67 8.60 3.45
CA ASP A 273 32.39 10.04 3.54
C ASP A 273 31.05 10.36 4.23
N ALA A 274 30.68 9.52 5.20
CA ALA A 274 29.43 9.61 5.95
C ALA A 274 29.68 9.38 7.45
N PRO A 275 28.89 9.96 8.37
CA PRO A 275 29.02 9.64 9.79
C PRO A 275 28.83 8.14 10.04
N VAL A 276 29.53 7.58 11.03
CA VAL A 276 29.57 6.13 11.26
C VAL A 276 29.40 5.80 12.73
N ILE A 277 28.63 4.76 13.01
CA ILE A 277 28.60 4.06 14.30
C ILE A 277 29.18 2.67 14.06
N TYR A 278 30.37 2.42 14.58
CA TYR A 278 31.11 1.17 14.42
C TYR A 278 30.91 0.30 15.66
N LEU A 279 30.44 -0.92 15.46
CA LEU A 279 30.20 -1.93 16.50
C LEU A 279 31.34 -2.95 16.54
#